data_AF-T0ZJN5-F1
#
_entry.id   AF-T0ZJN5-F1
#
_cell.length_a   1.000
_cell.length_b   1.000
_cell.length_c   1.000
_cell.angle_alpha   90.00
_cell.angle_beta   90.00
_cell.angle_gamma   90.00
#
_symmetry.space_group_name_H-M   'P 1'
#
loop_
_entity.id
_entity.type
_entity.pdbx_description
1 polymer ?
#
loop_
_entity_poly.entity_id
_entity_poly.type
_entity_poly.pdbx_seq_one_letter_code
_entity_poly.pdbx_strand_id
1 'polypeptide(L)'
;MGKPFIRFNPNAISVISFIFALLSGVTIYIGGIYLIFAFISILLSATFDALDGFVARKTGKASKAGDFLDHTLDRLSDIAILAGFSFSAMGSIYIGFFAITGVLMTSYMGTQAQSVGLKRNYRGVLGRADRLLYMMIFIIVALVYPYSYTYYLTFNPFTTL
;
A
#
# COMPACT_ATOMS: atom_id res chain seq x y z
N MET A 1 -0.24 -25.63 -25.89
CA MET A 1 -0.57 -24.30 -25.34
C MET A 1 0.60 -23.82 -24.48
N GLY A 2 1.45 -22.93 -25.00
CA GLY A 2 2.57 -22.37 -24.23
C GLY A 2 2.02 -21.49 -23.11
N LYS A 3 2.38 -21.78 -21.85
CA LYS A 3 1.94 -20.98 -20.70
C LYS A 3 2.77 -19.69 -20.68
N PRO A 4 2.22 -18.51 -21.05
CA PRO A 4 3.01 -17.27 -21.21
C PRO A 4 3.70 -16.82 -19.92
N PHE A 5 3.24 -17.30 -18.76
CA PHE A 5 3.73 -16.92 -17.44
C PHE A 5 4.95 -17.70 -16.93
N ILE A 6 5.43 -18.74 -17.62
CA ILE A 6 6.55 -19.58 -17.15
C ILE A 6 7.83 -18.76 -16.91
N ARG A 7 8.03 -17.69 -17.68
CA ARG A 7 9.26 -16.87 -17.65
C ARG A 7 9.31 -15.83 -16.53
N PHE A 8 8.19 -15.48 -15.93
CA PHE A 8 8.19 -14.45 -14.88
C PHE A 8 8.50 -15.04 -13.50
N ASN A 9 9.32 -14.33 -12.73
CA ASN A 9 9.64 -14.67 -11.35
C ASN A 9 8.60 -13.97 -10.44
N PRO A 10 7.77 -14.70 -9.67
CA PRO A 10 6.78 -14.10 -8.79
C PRO A 10 7.37 -13.06 -7.84
N ASN A 11 8.56 -13.33 -7.28
CA ASN A 11 9.23 -12.41 -6.36
C ASN A 11 9.58 -11.08 -7.01
N ALA A 12 9.90 -11.08 -8.31
CA ALA A 12 10.16 -9.83 -9.05
C ALA A 12 8.87 -9.03 -9.24
N ILE A 13 7.73 -9.69 -9.41
CA ILE A 13 6.42 -9.03 -9.48
C ILE A 13 6.07 -8.40 -8.13
N SER A 14 6.33 -9.08 -7.01
CA SER A 14 6.14 -8.53 -5.66
C SER A 14 7.01 -7.29 -5.42
N VAL A 15 8.27 -7.30 -5.88
CA VAL A 15 9.15 -6.13 -5.79
C VAL A 15 8.62 -4.96 -6.65
N ILE A 16 8.12 -5.22 -7.85
CA ILE A 16 7.50 -4.19 -8.69
C ILE A 16 6.25 -3.61 -8.01
N SER A 17 5.40 -4.45 -7.42
CA SER A 17 4.26 -4.02 -6.62
C SER A 17 4.68 -3.06 -5.50
N PHE A 18 5.74 -3.40 -4.77
CA PHE A 18 6.28 -2.57 -3.70
C PHE A 18 6.86 -1.24 -4.20
N ILE A 19 7.53 -1.22 -5.36
CA ILE A 19 8.03 0.02 -5.97
C ILE A 19 6.86 0.98 -6.26
N PHE A 20 5.74 0.47 -6.78
CA PHE A 20 4.54 1.30 -6.99
C PHE A 20 3.94 1.80 -5.67
N ALA A 21 3.97 1.00 -4.60
CA ALA A 21 3.56 1.47 -3.27
C ALA A 21 4.46 2.62 -2.76
N LEU A 22 5.78 2.52 -2.92
CA LEU A 22 6.71 3.60 -2.59
C LEU A 22 6.42 4.87 -3.42
N LEU A 23 6.22 4.72 -4.73
CA LEU A 23 5.88 5.83 -5.63
C LEU A 23 4.57 6.51 -5.21
N SER A 24 3.56 5.73 -4.80
CA SER A 24 2.34 6.31 -4.26
C SER A 24 2.58 7.10 -2.97
N GLY A 25 3.35 6.57 -2.02
CA GLY A 25 3.67 7.30 -0.79
C GLY A 25 4.36 8.64 -1.06
N VAL A 26 5.34 8.66 -1.98
CA VAL A 26 6.04 9.89 -2.39
C VAL A 26 5.10 10.89 -3.06
N THR A 27 4.25 10.43 -3.98
CA THR A 27 3.33 11.31 -4.72
C THR A 27 2.17 11.82 -3.86
N ILE A 28 1.73 11.06 -2.85
CA ILE A 28 0.79 11.54 -1.82
C ILE A 28 1.44 12.64 -0.99
N TYR A 29 2.69 12.45 -0.55
CA TYR A 29 3.43 13.44 0.21
C TYR A 29 3.55 14.77 -0.54
N ILE A 30 3.89 14.73 -1.83
CA ILE A 30 3.99 15.91 -2.69
C ILE A 30 2.62 16.57 -2.89
N GLY A 31 1.59 15.76 -3.15
CA GLY A 31 0.22 16.25 -3.24
C GLY A 31 -0.15 16.96 -4.56
N GLY A 32 -1.28 17.67 -4.56
CA GLY A 32 -1.79 18.41 -5.72
C GLY A 32 -2.14 17.50 -6.90
N ILE A 33 -1.70 17.86 -8.11
CA ILE A 33 -1.91 17.02 -9.31
C ILE A 33 -1.22 15.65 -9.19
N TYR A 34 -0.19 15.53 -8.34
CA TYR A 34 0.52 14.27 -8.12
C TYR A 34 -0.33 13.19 -7.44
N LEU A 35 -1.46 13.58 -6.84
CA LEU A 35 -2.45 12.64 -6.30
C LEU A 35 -3.07 11.72 -7.38
N ILE A 36 -3.12 12.17 -8.64
CA ILE A 36 -3.53 11.29 -9.76
C ILE A 36 -2.51 10.15 -9.94
N PHE A 37 -1.21 10.46 -9.89
CA PHE A 37 -0.15 9.47 -9.96
C PHE A 37 -0.15 8.56 -8.74
N ALA A 38 -0.46 9.09 -7.55
CA ALA A 38 -0.64 8.29 -6.34
C ALA A 38 -1.75 7.25 -6.51
N PHE A 39 -2.92 7.68 -7.01
CA PHE A 39 -4.05 6.80 -7.25
C PHE A 39 -3.70 5.66 -8.23
N ILE A 40 -3.09 6.02 -9.36
CA ILE A 40 -2.68 5.04 -10.38
C ILE A 40 -1.63 4.08 -9.81
N SER A 41 -0.70 4.59 -9.02
CA SER A 41 0.37 3.78 -8.41
C SER A 41 -0.18 2.80 -7.37
N ILE A 42 -1.15 3.19 -6.54
CA ILE A 42 -1.84 2.24 -5.63
C ILE A 42 -2.57 1.16 -6.43
N LEU A 43 -3.28 1.55 -7.50
CA LEU A 43 -4.00 0.62 -8.35
C LEU A 43 -3.04 -0.40 -9.01
N LEU A 44 -1.90 0.07 -9.52
CA LEU A 44 -0.87 -0.79 -10.10
C LEU A 44 -0.25 -1.70 -9.04
N SER A 45 0.10 -1.18 -7.87
CA SER A 45 0.60 -1.97 -6.74
C SER A 45 -0.37 -3.11 -6.40
N ALA A 46 -1.64 -2.80 -6.16
CA ALA A 46 -2.68 -3.80 -5.88
C ALA A 46 -2.84 -4.84 -7.01
N THR A 47 -2.70 -4.40 -8.27
CA THR A 47 -2.79 -5.29 -9.42
C THR A 47 -1.60 -6.25 -9.51
N PHE A 48 -0.37 -5.75 -9.36
CA PHE A 48 0.84 -6.58 -9.40
C PHE A 48 0.91 -7.56 -8.24
N ASP A 49 0.46 -7.14 -7.06
CA ASP A 49 0.27 -8.00 -5.89
C ASP A 49 -0.70 -9.16 -6.16
N ALA A 50 -1.88 -8.88 -6.73
CA ALA A 50 -2.80 -9.96 -7.12
C ALA A 50 -2.20 -10.89 -8.19
N LEU A 51 -1.39 -10.34 -9.09
CA LEU A 51 -0.73 -11.08 -10.17
C LEU A 51 0.39 -11.99 -9.67
N ASP A 52 1.19 -11.59 -8.68
CA ASP A 52 2.32 -12.40 -8.20
C ASP A 52 1.86 -13.74 -7.61
N GLY A 53 0.80 -13.72 -6.79
CA GLY A 53 0.24 -14.90 -6.16
C GLY A 53 -0.46 -15.77 -7.18
N PHE A 54 -1.11 -15.17 -8.17
CA PHE A 54 -1.67 -15.90 -9.30
C PHE A 54 -0.58 -16.62 -10.10
N VAL A 55 0.50 -15.92 -10.46
CA VAL A 55 1.63 -16.48 -11.22
C VAL A 55 2.33 -17.57 -10.41
N ALA A 56 2.59 -17.37 -9.13
CA ALA A 56 3.21 -18.36 -8.24
C ALA A 56 2.41 -19.69 -8.22
N ARG A 57 1.08 -19.60 -8.06
CA ARG A 57 0.18 -20.76 -8.06
C ARG A 57 0.10 -21.45 -9.42
N LYS A 58 -0.02 -20.68 -10.51
CA LYS A 58 -0.17 -21.24 -11.87
C LYS A 58 1.12 -21.83 -12.44
N THR A 59 2.28 -21.34 -12.00
CA THR A 59 3.59 -21.81 -12.47
C THR A 59 4.24 -22.86 -11.56
N GLY A 60 3.61 -23.19 -10.43
CA GLY A 60 4.18 -24.14 -9.46
C GLY A 60 5.41 -23.61 -8.73
N LYS A 61 5.60 -22.27 -8.71
CA LYS A 61 6.74 -21.59 -8.06
C LYS A 61 6.43 -21.07 -6.64
N ALA A 62 5.28 -21.43 -6.09
CA ALA A 62 4.92 -21.08 -4.71
C ALA A 62 5.95 -21.68 -3.73
N SER A 63 6.47 -20.87 -2.82
CA SER A 63 7.50 -21.28 -1.86
C SER A 63 7.33 -20.54 -0.52
N LYS A 64 7.83 -21.12 0.58
CA LYS A 64 7.82 -20.47 1.90
C LYS A 64 8.58 -19.15 1.93
N ALA A 65 9.71 -19.07 1.20
CA ALA A 65 10.49 -17.86 1.10
C ALA A 65 9.75 -16.76 0.30
N GLY A 66 9.06 -17.14 -0.78
CA GLY A 66 8.22 -16.22 -1.55
C GLY A 66 7.03 -15.71 -0.74
N ASP A 67 6.35 -16.60 0.00
CA ASP A 67 5.24 -16.24 0.90
C ASP A 67 5.68 -15.27 2.00
N PHE A 68 6.87 -15.49 2.58
CA PHE A 68 7.47 -14.55 3.54
C PHE A 68 7.79 -13.20 2.90
N LEU A 69 8.38 -13.20 1.70
CA LEU A 69 8.72 -11.98 0.97
C LEU A 69 7.47 -11.16 0.62
N ASP A 70 6.47 -11.81 0.01
CA ASP A 70 5.16 -11.23 -0.33
C ASP A 70 4.55 -10.56 0.91
N HIS A 71 4.38 -11.34 1.98
CA HIS A 71 3.86 -10.80 3.23
C HIS A 71 4.69 -9.64 3.77
N THR A 72 6.00 -9.69 3.72
CA THR A 72 6.85 -8.58 4.20
C THR A 72 6.63 -7.32 3.37
N LEU A 73 6.63 -7.44 2.04
CA LEU A 73 6.42 -6.34 1.12
C LEU A 73 5.03 -5.74 1.23
N ASP A 74 4.00 -6.52 1.59
CA ASP A 74 2.66 -6.01 1.89
C ASP A 74 2.67 -4.98 3.01
N ARG A 75 3.37 -5.30 4.11
CA ARG A 75 3.42 -4.42 5.30
C ARG A 75 4.23 -3.18 4.98
N LEU A 76 5.35 -3.34 4.27
CA LEU A 76 6.14 -2.19 3.83
C LEU A 76 5.38 -1.30 2.85
N SER A 77 4.54 -1.88 1.98
CA SER A 77 3.65 -1.13 1.07
C SER A 77 2.62 -0.33 1.85
N ASP A 78 1.91 -0.97 2.80
CA ASP A 78 0.95 -0.29 3.67
C ASP A 78 1.61 0.87 4.45
N ILE A 79 2.80 0.64 5.02
CA ILE A 79 3.59 1.68 5.71
C ILE A 79 3.94 2.81 4.75
N ALA A 80 4.45 2.52 3.55
CA ALA A 80 4.89 3.53 2.59
C ALA A 80 3.74 4.47 2.18
N ILE A 81 2.57 3.91 1.88
CA ILE A 81 1.39 4.68 1.47
C ILE A 81 0.87 5.51 2.64
N LEU A 82 0.70 4.89 3.81
CA LEU A 82 0.21 5.59 5.01
C LEU A 82 1.20 6.64 5.51
N ALA A 83 2.51 6.41 5.41
CA ALA A 83 3.52 7.41 5.72
C ALA A 83 3.40 8.61 4.76
N GLY A 84 3.18 8.36 3.47
CA GLY A 84 2.86 9.39 2.49
C GLY A 84 1.71 10.28 2.95
N PHE A 85 0.59 9.71 3.38
CA PHE A 85 -0.51 10.48 3.97
C PHE A 85 -0.08 11.20 5.25
N SER A 86 0.56 10.50 6.17
CA SER A 86 0.93 10.99 7.51
C SER A 86 1.80 12.25 7.46
N PHE A 87 2.73 12.30 6.51
CA PHE A 87 3.66 13.40 6.32
C PHE A 87 3.19 14.43 5.28
N SER A 88 2.13 14.15 4.53
CA SER A 88 1.56 15.11 3.57
C SER A 88 0.85 16.25 4.27
N ALA A 89 0.68 17.38 3.57
CA ALA A 89 -0.04 18.55 4.07
C ALA A 89 -1.53 18.28 4.39
N MET A 90 -2.10 17.19 3.87
CA MET A 90 -3.49 16.78 4.11
C MET A 90 -3.64 15.79 5.27
N GLY A 91 -2.54 15.30 5.83
CA GLY A 91 -2.54 14.33 6.92
C GLY A 91 -2.10 14.91 8.26
N SER A 92 -2.08 14.03 9.25
CA SER A 92 -1.57 14.32 10.59
C SER A 92 -0.65 13.18 11.01
N ILE A 93 0.54 13.52 11.49
CA ILE A 93 1.50 12.53 12.00
C ILE A 93 0.93 11.68 13.13
N TYR A 94 0.04 12.24 13.97
CA TYR A 94 -0.59 11.50 15.06
C TYR A 94 -1.60 10.47 14.54
N ILE A 95 -2.47 10.88 13.61
CA ILE A 95 -3.44 9.96 12.96
C ILE A 95 -2.68 8.89 12.18
N GLY A 96 -1.65 9.31 11.45
CA GLY A 96 -0.73 8.45 10.71
C GLY A 96 -0.08 7.38 11.57
N PHE A 97 0.48 7.77 12.71
CA PHE A 97 1.06 6.86 13.69
C PHE A 97 0.03 5.79 14.12
N PHE A 98 -1.15 6.19 14.59
CA PHE A 98 -2.17 5.24 15.01
C PHE A 98 -2.69 4.36 13.87
N ALA A 99 -2.81 4.90 12.66
CA ALA A 99 -3.22 4.14 11.47
C ALA A 99 -2.19 3.07 11.11
N ILE A 100 -0.90 3.43 11.01
CA ILE A 100 0.19 2.49 10.73
C ILE A 100 0.26 1.41 11.82
N THR A 101 0.24 1.81 13.09
CA THR A 101 0.25 0.86 14.22
C THR A 101 -0.95 -0.10 14.14
N GLY A 102 -2.15 0.40 13.89
CA GLY A 102 -3.36 -0.43 13.77
C GLY A 102 -3.29 -1.44 12.62
N VAL A 103 -2.79 -1.02 11.46
CA VAL A 103 -2.63 -1.88 10.28
C VAL A 103 -1.59 -2.98 10.52
N LEU A 104 -0.45 -2.63 11.13
CA LEU A 104 0.59 -3.60 11.47
C LEU A 104 0.14 -4.57 12.56
N MET A 105 -0.56 -4.09 13.60
CA MET A 105 -1.11 -4.95 14.65
C MET A 105 -2.14 -5.94 14.09
N THR A 106 -3.05 -5.48 13.22
CA THR A 106 -4.02 -6.36 12.56
C THR A 106 -3.33 -7.46 11.76
N SER A 107 -2.27 -7.11 11.03
CA SER A 107 -1.49 -8.05 10.23
C SER A 107 -0.70 -9.04 11.10
N TYR A 108 -0.10 -8.56 12.19
CA TYR A 108 0.63 -9.39 13.15
C TYR A 108 -0.29 -10.38 13.87
N MET A 109 -1.43 -9.92 14.39
CA MET A 109 -2.41 -10.78 15.05
C MET A 109 -2.90 -11.88 14.10
N GLY A 110 -3.07 -11.57 12.81
CA GLY A 110 -3.40 -12.56 11.79
C GLY A 110 -2.34 -13.65 11.61
N THR A 111 -1.06 -13.28 11.54
CA THR A 111 0.04 -14.26 11.44
C THR A 111 0.28 -15.00 12.74
N GLN A 112 0.09 -14.35 13.90
CA GLN A 112 0.26 -14.96 15.21
C GLN A 112 -0.86 -15.96 15.52
N ALA A 113 -2.10 -15.69 15.09
CA ALA A 113 -3.16 -16.68 15.16
C ALA A 113 -2.80 -17.95 14.39
N GLN A 114 -2.21 -17.82 13.19
CA GLN A 114 -1.76 -18.96 12.39
C GLN A 114 -0.60 -19.73 13.07
N SER A 115 0.34 -19.03 13.72
CA SER A 115 1.48 -19.66 14.38
C SER A 115 1.07 -20.50 15.59
N VAL A 116 -0.01 -20.14 16.28
CA VAL A 116 -0.57 -20.91 17.42
C VAL A 116 -1.61 -21.96 16.99
N GLY A 117 -1.75 -22.24 15.70
CA GLY A 117 -2.63 -23.29 15.16
C GLY A 117 -4.10 -22.89 15.00
N LEU A 118 -4.45 -21.62 15.22
CA LEU A 118 -5.79 -21.11 14.93
C LEU A 118 -5.95 -20.84 13.42
N LYS A 119 -7.14 -21.08 12.90
CA LYS A 119 -7.47 -20.68 11.51
C LYS A 119 -7.52 -19.16 11.43
N ARG A 120 -6.96 -18.61 10.36
CA ARG A 120 -7.02 -17.16 10.09
C ARG A 120 -8.48 -16.76 9.90
N ASN A 121 -8.98 -15.90 10.77
CA ASN A 121 -10.32 -15.35 10.65
C ASN A 121 -10.28 -14.15 9.69
N TYR A 122 -10.77 -14.34 8.46
CA TYR A 122 -10.86 -13.28 7.45
C TYR A 122 -12.10 -12.39 7.62
N ARG A 123 -12.87 -12.56 8.69
CA ARG A 123 -14.08 -11.76 8.95
C ARG A 123 -13.69 -10.43 9.60
N GLY A 124 -13.58 -9.36 8.81
CA GLY A 124 -13.35 -8.00 9.29
C GLY A 124 -13.35 -6.98 8.15
N VAL A 125 -13.67 -5.72 8.48
CA VAL A 125 -13.80 -4.58 7.53
C VAL A 125 -12.43 -3.94 7.18
N LEU A 126 -11.32 -4.57 7.59
CA LEU A 126 -9.97 -4.03 7.48
C LEU A 126 -9.02 -5.02 6.79
N GLY A 127 -9.53 -5.81 5.84
CA GLY A 127 -8.70 -6.59 4.94
C GLY A 127 -7.76 -5.69 4.12
N ARG A 128 -6.70 -6.27 3.55
CA ARG A 128 -5.73 -5.47 2.78
C ARG A 128 -6.36 -4.76 1.59
N ALA A 129 -7.22 -5.45 0.84
CA ALA A 129 -7.97 -4.84 -0.26
C ALA A 129 -8.85 -3.67 0.22
N ASP A 130 -9.52 -3.83 1.37
CA ASP A 130 -10.35 -2.76 1.95
C ASP A 130 -9.51 -1.54 2.32
N ARG A 131 -8.34 -1.74 2.92
CA ARG A 131 -7.40 -0.65 3.27
C ARG A 131 -6.95 0.13 2.04
N LEU A 132 -6.52 -0.57 0.98
CA LEU A 132 -6.10 0.07 -0.26
C LEU A 132 -7.26 0.83 -0.92
N LEU A 133 -8.49 0.28 -0.86
CA LEU A 133 -9.69 0.96 -1.33
C LEU A 133 -9.96 2.24 -0.54
N TYR A 134 -9.89 2.22 0.79
CA TYR A 134 -10.07 3.42 1.61
C TYR A 134 -9.03 4.50 1.29
N MET A 135 -7.76 4.11 1.10
CA MET A 135 -6.68 5.03 0.70
C MET A 135 -6.96 5.66 -0.67
N MET A 136 -7.43 4.87 -1.64
CA MET A 136 -7.84 5.36 -2.96
C MET A 136 -9.03 6.33 -2.89
N ILE A 137 -10.06 6.01 -2.10
CA ILE A 137 -11.21 6.90 -1.87
C ILE A 137 -10.75 8.22 -1.27
N PHE A 138 -9.85 8.17 -0.28
CA PHE A 138 -9.32 9.37 0.36
C PHE A 138 -8.59 10.27 -0.65
N ILE A 139 -7.82 9.68 -1.58
CA ILE A 139 -7.18 10.43 -2.67
C ILE A 139 -8.21 11.10 -3.59
N ILE A 140 -9.28 10.39 -3.96
CA ILE A 140 -10.35 10.97 -4.80
C ILE A 140 -11.00 12.15 -4.07
N VAL A 141 -11.35 11.99 -2.79
CA VAL A 141 -11.92 13.06 -1.98
C VAL A 141 -10.98 14.26 -1.91
N ALA A 142 -9.68 14.02 -1.73
CA ALA A 142 -8.67 15.06 -1.68
C ALA A 142 -8.45 15.79 -3.03
N LEU A 143 -8.65 15.10 -4.16
CA LEU A 143 -8.62 15.71 -5.49
C LEU A 143 -9.84 16.60 -5.75
N VAL A 144 -11.03 16.19 -5.28
CA VAL A 144 -12.28 16.95 -5.45
C VAL A 144 -12.37 18.13 -4.48
N TYR A 145 -11.93 17.92 -3.24
CA TYR A 145 -11.87 18.92 -2.18
C TYR A 145 -10.41 19.16 -1.81
N PRO A 146 -9.67 19.98 -2.59
CA PRO A 146 -8.31 20.36 -2.26
C PRO A 146 -8.33 21.27 -1.02
N TYR A 147 -8.53 20.68 0.16
CA TYR A 147 -8.39 21.35 1.43
C TYR A 147 -6.93 21.78 1.54
N SER A 148 -6.69 23.09 1.56
CA SER A 148 -5.47 23.72 2.05
C SER A 148 -4.15 23.57 1.28
N TYR A 149 -4.11 23.24 -0.02
CA TYR A 149 -2.88 23.52 -0.81
C TYR A 149 -2.60 25.03 -0.87
N THR A 150 -3.64 25.84 -1.03
CA THR A 150 -3.53 27.31 -1.05
C THR A 150 -3.15 27.85 0.33
N TYR A 151 -3.61 27.27 1.44
CA TYR A 151 -3.29 27.76 2.79
C TYR A 151 -1.85 27.41 3.23
N TYR A 152 -1.36 26.21 2.92
CA TYR A 152 0.02 25.83 3.27
C TYR A 152 1.07 26.53 2.41
N LEU A 153 0.86 26.75 1.11
CA LEU A 153 1.80 27.56 0.30
C LEU A 153 1.85 29.03 0.73
N THR A 154 0.81 29.54 1.39
CA THR A 154 0.76 30.92 1.92
C THR A 154 1.32 31.04 3.36
N PHE A 155 1.33 29.97 4.15
CA PHE A 155 1.69 30.01 5.59
C PHE A 155 2.81 29.04 6.02
N ASN A 156 3.50 28.38 5.09
CA ASN A 156 4.66 27.55 5.41
C ASN A 156 5.94 28.42 5.42
N PRO A 157 6.61 28.62 6.58
CA PRO A 157 7.82 29.44 6.67
C PRO A 157 9.05 28.81 6.00
N PHE A 158 8.97 27.56 5.52
CA PHE A 158 10.08 26.84 4.88
C PHE A 158 10.10 26.95 3.35
N THR A 159 9.14 27.62 2.73
CA THR A 159 9.10 27.87 1.28
C THR A 159 9.54 29.28 0.87
N THR A 160 9.93 30.14 1.82
CA THR A 160 10.41 31.51 1.60
C THR A 160 11.89 31.70 1.98
N LEU A 161 12.75 30.75 1.60
CA LEU A 161 14.21 30.88 1.66
C LEU A 161 14.80 30.67 0.27
#